data_AF-A0A355W9X2-F1
#
_entry.id   AF-A0A355W9X2-F1
#
_cell.length_a   1.000
_cell.length_b   1.000
_cell.length_c   1.000
_cell.angle_alpha   90.00
_cell.angle_beta   90.00
_cell.angle_gamma   90.00
#
_symmetry.space_group_name_H-M   'P 1'
#
loop_
_entity.id
_entity.type
_entity.pdbx_description
1 polymer ?
#
loop_
_entity_poly.entity_id
_entity_poly.type
_entity_poly.pdbx_seq_one_letter_code
_entity_poly.pdbx_strand_id
1 'polypeptide(L)'
;GIVFNTVNRYGLEYIAKSDVDFLYSELWPSENKDYNSLKETVDIGYELTGGKKNTVIAAYMNYGSADSKGEFNENSVRLCDAAIFAAGGDHIELGDTGMLCKEYFPNKNLTMTDSLKASMRSYYDFITAYENLLRDNVSEKNNKIQLQDIKTSNDGKADTVWTYAKGKEGYDVIHMINLLGYKWTGWRDDGANYDPPEFKKNIKLKYYIKDDEIKGVYLASPDLMGGKSEKLKYSVKEENEERYLEICIPELQYWDMVYIEKK
;
A
#
# COMPACT_ATOMS: atom_id res chain seq x y z
N GLY A 1 14.66 -22.01 7.24
CA GLY A 1 13.51 -21.64 6.43
C GLY A 1 13.76 -21.90 4.96
N ILE A 2 12.71 -22.19 4.20
CA ILE A 2 12.73 -22.36 2.73
C ILE A 2 11.80 -21.31 2.13
N VAL A 3 12.25 -20.67 1.05
CA VAL A 3 11.47 -19.72 0.25
C VAL A 3 11.60 -20.11 -1.21
N PHE A 4 10.56 -19.92 -2.00
CA PHE A 4 10.55 -20.22 -3.43
C PHE A 4 9.91 -19.08 -4.22
N ASN A 5 10.60 -18.61 -5.28
CA ASN A 5 10.09 -17.54 -6.14
C ASN A 5 9.11 -18.09 -7.18
N THR A 6 7.85 -17.65 -7.10
CA THR A 6 6.82 -17.91 -8.12
C THR A 6 6.67 -16.71 -9.04
N VAL A 7 7.52 -16.62 -10.07
CA VAL A 7 7.55 -15.53 -11.05
C VAL A 7 6.15 -15.33 -11.67
N ASN A 8 5.63 -14.11 -11.65
CA ASN A 8 4.26 -13.76 -12.07
C ASN A 8 3.17 -14.63 -11.43
N ARG A 9 3.39 -15.11 -10.19
CA ARG A 9 2.50 -16.04 -9.48
C ARG A 9 2.46 -17.45 -10.08
N TYR A 10 3.31 -17.76 -11.07
CA TYR A 10 3.34 -19.08 -11.68
C TYR A 10 3.75 -20.15 -10.64
N GLY A 11 2.82 -21.05 -10.34
CA GLY A 11 3.00 -22.08 -9.33
C GLY A 11 2.64 -21.68 -7.90
N LEU A 12 2.17 -20.45 -7.67
CA LEU A 12 1.81 -19.93 -6.34
C LEU A 12 0.80 -20.83 -5.61
N GLU A 13 -0.19 -21.38 -6.33
CA GLU A 13 -1.19 -22.31 -5.78
C GLU A 13 -0.62 -23.62 -5.21
N TYR A 14 0.53 -24.07 -5.71
CA TYR A 14 1.23 -25.26 -5.22
C TYR A 14 2.16 -24.90 -4.07
N ILE A 15 2.89 -23.80 -4.20
CA ILE A 15 3.84 -23.33 -3.17
C ILE A 15 3.12 -22.86 -1.91
N ALA A 16 1.93 -22.27 -2.02
CA ALA A 16 1.13 -21.89 -0.86
C ALA A 16 0.83 -23.08 0.09
N LYS A 17 0.70 -24.29 -0.48
CA LYS A 17 0.42 -25.54 0.24
C LYS A 17 1.67 -26.24 0.77
N SER A 18 2.87 -25.81 0.39
CA SER A 18 4.13 -26.41 0.84
C SER A 18 4.60 -25.82 2.18
N ASP A 19 5.74 -26.26 2.71
CA ASP A 19 6.30 -25.83 3.99
C ASP A 19 7.29 -24.65 3.85
N VAL A 20 6.98 -23.68 3.00
CA VAL A 20 7.74 -22.41 2.91
C VAL A 20 7.40 -21.47 4.06
N ASP A 21 8.36 -20.67 4.52
CA ASP A 21 8.13 -19.73 5.64
C ASP A 21 7.18 -18.59 5.23
N PHE A 22 7.33 -18.11 3.99
CA PHE A 22 6.50 -17.08 3.39
C PHE A 22 6.44 -17.26 1.86
N LEU A 23 5.50 -16.58 1.21
CA LEU A 23 5.36 -16.58 -0.24
C LEU A 23 6.26 -15.51 -0.86
N TYR A 24 6.86 -15.78 -1.99
CA TYR A 24 7.68 -14.82 -2.73
C TYR A 24 7.25 -14.82 -4.20
N SER A 25 6.94 -13.66 -4.76
CA SER A 25 6.62 -13.52 -6.19
C SER A 25 7.35 -12.33 -6.81
N GLU A 26 8.14 -12.62 -7.84
CA GLU A 26 8.69 -11.61 -8.73
C GLU A 26 7.67 -11.22 -9.80
N LEU A 27 7.27 -9.95 -9.85
CA LEU A 27 6.20 -9.47 -10.71
C LEU A 27 6.71 -8.66 -11.90
N TRP A 28 6.20 -8.98 -13.08
CA TRP A 28 6.53 -8.33 -14.34
C TRP A 28 5.28 -7.68 -14.96
N PRO A 29 5.39 -6.44 -15.49
CA PRO A 29 4.29 -5.76 -16.19
C PRO A 29 3.77 -6.44 -17.46
N SER A 30 4.40 -7.51 -17.95
CA SER A 30 3.81 -8.32 -19.02
C SER A 30 2.47 -8.95 -18.60
N GLU A 31 2.32 -9.25 -17.31
CA GLU A 31 1.12 -9.87 -16.73
C GLU A 31 0.54 -9.07 -15.55
N ASN A 32 1.39 -8.33 -14.84
CA ASN A 32 1.06 -7.63 -13.60
C ASN A 32 1.39 -6.14 -13.75
N LYS A 33 0.70 -5.44 -14.67
CA LYS A 33 1.09 -4.09 -15.10
C LYS A 33 0.64 -2.95 -14.19
N ASP A 34 -0.46 -3.11 -13.47
CA ASP A 34 -1.15 -2.02 -12.78
C ASP A 34 -0.98 -2.14 -11.26
N TYR A 35 -1.15 -1.04 -10.51
CA TYR A 35 -1.09 -1.05 -9.04
C TYR A 35 -1.96 -2.13 -8.40
N ASN A 36 -3.14 -2.42 -8.97
CA ASN A 36 -4.02 -3.46 -8.45
C ASN A 36 -3.37 -4.85 -8.47
N SER A 37 -2.52 -5.16 -9.45
CA SER A 37 -1.84 -6.46 -9.54
C SER A 37 -0.90 -6.72 -8.36
N LEU A 38 -0.35 -5.66 -7.75
CA LEU A 38 0.46 -5.75 -6.53
C LEU A 38 -0.42 -6.22 -5.36
N LYS A 39 -1.54 -5.54 -5.11
CA LYS A 39 -2.50 -5.90 -4.06
C LYS A 39 -3.10 -7.28 -4.29
N GLU A 40 -3.55 -7.58 -5.50
CA GLU A 40 -4.09 -8.90 -5.87
C GLU A 40 -3.11 -10.03 -5.57
N THR A 41 -1.81 -9.82 -5.81
CA THR A 41 -0.79 -10.85 -5.52
C THR A 41 -0.73 -11.16 -4.02
N VAL A 42 -0.78 -10.12 -3.18
CA VAL A 42 -0.81 -10.28 -1.72
C VAL A 42 -2.09 -10.98 -1.28
N ASP A 43 -3.25 -10.51 -1.75
CA ASP A 43 -4.55 -11.06 -1.36
C ASP A 43 -4.70 -12.53 -1.79
N ILE A 44 -4.30 -12.90 -3.00
CA ILE A 44 -4.30 -14.30 -3.47
C ILE A 44 -3.41 -15.16 -2.57
N GLY A 45 -2.22 -14.68 -2.20
CA GLY A 45 -1.33 -15.40 -1.27
C GLY A 45 -1.96 -15.60 0.11
N TYR A 46 -2.60 -14.56 0.63
CA TYR A 46 -3.35 -14.61 1.89
C TYR A 46 -4.48 -15.65 1.83
N GLU A 47 -5.31 -15.61 0.78
CA GLU A 47 -6.42 -16.55 0.58
C GLU A 47 -5.95 -18.00 0.46
N LEU A 48 -4.95 -18.27 -0.38
CA LEU A 48 -4.42 -19.62 -0.62
C LEU A 48 -3.83 -20.26 0.64
N THR A 49 -3.38 -19.45 1.60
CA THR A 49 -2.77 -19.93 2.85
C THR A 49 -3.71 -19.84 4.05
N GLY A 50 -4.93 -19.30 3.87
CA GLY A 50 -5.85 -19.02 4.96
C GLY A 50 -5.26 -18.02 5.98
N GLY A 51 -4.50 -17.03 5.49
CA GLY A 51 -3.86 -15.99 6.29
C GLY A 51 -2.62 -16.44 7.07
N LYS A 52 -2.09 -17.64 6.81
CA LYS A 52 -0.98 -18.21 7.59
C LYS A 52 0.40 -17.74 7.16
N LYS A 53 0.55 -17.23 5.94
CA LYS A 53 1.85 -16.81 5.40
C LYS A 53 1.73 -15.43 4.78
N ASN A 54 2.75 -14.62 5.01
CA ASN A 54 2.88 -13.33 4.34
C ASN A 54 3.39 -13.51 2.90
N THR A 55 3.23 -12.46 2.08
CA THR A 55 3.69 -12.41 0.69
C THR A 55 4.73 -11.31 0.52
N VAL A 56 5.94 -11.68 0.09
CA VAL A 56 7.00 -10.78 -0.37
C VAL A 56 6.90 -10.64 -1.89
N ILE A 57 6.99 -9.42 -2.38
CA ILE A 57 6.98 -9.09 -3.80
C ILE A 57 8.37 -8.57 -4.19
N ALA A 58 8.87 -9.00 -5.34
CA ALA A 58 9.94 -8.31 -6.05
C ALA A 58 9.34 -7.54 -7.23
N ALA A 59 9.43 -6.21 -7.19
CA ALA A 59 8.86 -5.30 -8.17
C ALA A 59 9.89 -4.21 -8.53
N TYR A 60 10.84 -4.55 -9.41
CA TYR A 60 11.98 -3.69 -9.72
C TYR A 60 11.55 -2.34 -10.33
N MET A 61 11.76 -1.27 -9.56
CA MET A 61 11.30 0.08 -9.92
C MET A 61 12.20 0.72 -10.98
N ASN A 62 11.58 1.55 -11.82
CA ASN A 62 12.24 2.32 -12.88
C ASN A 62 13.08 1.47 -13.84
N TYR A 63 12.65 0.22 -14.06
CA TYR A 63 13.37 -0.81 -14.80
C TYR A 63 13.83 -0.37 -16.20
N GLY A 64 12.98 0.35 -16.94
CA GLY A 64 13.30 0.88 -18.27
C GLY A 64 14.46 1.89 -18.31
N SER A 65 14.78 2.51 -17.17
CA SER A 65 15.88 3.48 -17.05
C SER A 65 17.17 2.88 -16.46
N ALA A 66 17.12 1.62 -16.00
CA ALA A 66 18.20 0.97 -15.25
C ALA A 66 19.39 0.45 -16.07
N ASP A 67 19.36 0.61 -17.40
CA ASP A 67 20.49 0.24 -18.28
C ASP A 67 21.57 1.34 -18.36
N SER A 68 21.33 2.50 -17.73
CA SER A 68 22.27 3.62 -17.66
C SER A 68 22.28 4.27 -16.27
N LYS A 69 23.32 5.04 -15.95
CA LYS A 69 23.42 5.73 -14.67
C LYS A 69 22.31 6.77 -14.51
N GLY A 70 21.65 6.75 -13.36
CA GLY A 70 20.57 7.68 -13.02
C GLY A 70 20.14 7.57 -11.56
N GLU A 71 18.97 8.10 -11.29
CA GLU A 71 18.33 8.09 -9.98
C GLU A 71 16.99 7.36 -10.07
N PHE A 72 16.58 6.73 -8.98
CA PHE A 72 15.21 6.27 -8.84
C PHE A 72 14.27 7.47 -8.76
N ASN A 73 13.06 7.33 -9.30
CA ASN A 73 12.01 8.30 -9.12
C ASN A 73 11.34 8.07 -7.76
N GLU A 74 11.48 9.03 -6.84
CA GLU A 74 10.99 8.84 -5.48
C GLU A 74 9.47 8.70 -5.39
N ASN A 75 8.73 9.32 -6.33
CA ASN A 75 7.27 9.33 -6.30
C ASN A 75 6.71 7.95 -6.66
N SER A 76 7.20 7.34 -7.73
CA SER A 76 6.77 6.01 -8.14
C SER A 76 7.20 4.93 -7.15
N VAL A 77 8.41 5.02 -6.57
CA VAL A 77 8.86 4.10 -5.51
C VAL A 77 7.91 4.14 -4.31
N ARG A 78 7.62 5.34 -3.78
CA ARG A 78 6.71 5.53 -2.63
C ARG A 78 5.29 5.02 -2.88
N LEU A 79 4.79 5.15 -4.10
CA LEU A 79 3.46 4.64 -4.47
C LEU A 79 3.44 3.12 -4.62
N CYS A 80 4.51 2.52 -5.17
CA CYS A 80 4.64 1.06 -5.26
C CYS A 80 4.67 0.43 -3.87
N ASP A 81 5.51 0.98 -2.97
CA ASP A 81 5.57 0.56 -1.57
C ASP A 81 4.23 0.71 -0.86
N ALA A 82 3.58 1.87 -1.01
CA ALA A 82 2.25 2.08 -0.43
C ALA A 82 1.24 1.02 -0.90
N ALA A 83 1.27 0.66 -2.19
CA ALA A 83 0.40 -0.38 -2.75
C ALA A 83 0.67 -1.77 -2.16
N ILE A 84 1.93 -2.16 -2.02
CA ILE A 84 2.33 -3.46 -1.48
C ILE A 84 2.06 -3.53 0.02
N PHE A 85 2.48 -2.51 0.77
CA PHE A 85 2.41 -2.49 2.23
C PHE A 85 0.98 -2.34 2.74
N ALA A 86 0.16 -1.48 2.12
CA ALA A 86 -1.26 -1.35 2.48
C ALA A 86 -2.06 -2.64 2.20
N ALA A 87 -1.63 -3.44 1.21
CA ALA A 87 -2.19 -4.76 0.97
C ALA A 87 -1.77 -5.79 2.04
N GLY A 88 -0.78 -5.47 2.88
CA GLY A 88 -0.21 -6.37 3.88
C GLY A 88 1.02 -7.13 3.41
N GLY A 89 1.52 -6.86 2.20
CA GLY A 89 2.70 -7.47 1.64
C GLY A 89 4.00 -6.84 2.14
N ASP A 90 5.11 -7.31 1.58
CA ASP A 90 6.47 -6.80 1.81
C ASP A 90 7.19 -6.65 0.45
N HIS A 91 8.14 -5.74 0.34
CA HIS A 91 8.83 -5.42 -0.91
C HIS A 91 10.33 -5.66 -0.77
N ILE A 92 10.86 -6.66 -1.47
CA ILE A 92 12.31 -6.89 -1.51
C ILE A 92 12.95 -5.92 -2.49
N GLU A 93 13.49 -4.83 -1.97
CA GLU A 93 14.13 -3.80 -2.81
C GLU A 93 15.44 -3.26 -2.23
N LEU A 94 15.64 -3.25 -0.91
CA LEU A 94 16.82 -2.66 -0.28
C LEU A 94 17.95 -3.67 -0.06
N GLY A 95 19.19 -3.26 -0.29
CA GLY A 95 20.37 -4.11 -0.15
C GLY A 95 21.68 -3.32 0.00
N ASP A 96 22.81 -4.03 -0.05
CA ASP A 96 24.17 -3.45 0.05
C ASP A 96 24.48 -2.47 -1.08
N THR A 97 23.91 -2.69 -2.26
CA THR A 97 24.04 -1.82 -3.44
C THR A 97 23.12 -0.60 -3.41
N GLY A 98 22.27 -0.46 -2.39
CA GLY A 98 21.22 0.55 -2.32
C GLY A 98 19.84 -0.07 -2.53
N MET A 99 19.30 0.08 -3.74
CA MET A 99 17.97 -0.40 -4.11
C MET A 99 18.01 -1.17 -5.44
N LEU A 100 17.19 -2.21 -5.57
CA LEU A 100 17.11 -3.08 -6.76
C LEU A 100 16.40 -2.37 -7.92
N CYS A 101 17.06 -2.29 -9.09
CA CYS A 101 16.49 -1.75 -10.32
C CYS A 101 16.33 -2.78 -11.45
N LYS A 102 16.84 -4.01 -11.26
CA LYS A 102 16.77 -5.15 -12.18
C LYS A 102 16.74 -6.46 -11.40
N GLU A 103 16.35 -7.54 -12.07
CA GLU A 103 16.45 -8.93 -11.62
C GLU A 103 17.89 -9.39 -11.39
N TYR A 104 18.85 -8.81 -12.12
CA TYR A 104 20.28 -8.97 -11.82
C TYR A 104 20.68 -8.02 -10.68
N PHE A 105 20.53 -8.47 -9.43
CA PHE A 105 20.70 -7.67 -8.21
C PHE A 105 22.04 -6.90 -8.09
N PRO A 106 23.17 -7.37 -8.64
CA PRO A 106 24.41 -6.58 -8.63
C PRO A 106 24.34 -5.29 -9.48
N ASN A 107 23.30 -5.10 -10.31
CA ASN A 107 23.10 -3.84 -11.03
C ASN A 107 22.80 -2.71 -10.04
N LYS A 108 23.63 -1.66 -10.11
CA LYS A 108 23.57 -0.46 -9.26
C LYS A 108 23.62 0.82 -10.10
N ASN A 109 22.93 0.82 -11.22
CA ASN A 109 22.91 1.95 -12.14
C ASN A 109 22.02 3.08 -11.65
N LEU A 110 20.92 2.74 -10.98
CA LEU A 110 20.08 3.71 -10.31
C LEU A 110 20.53 3.86 -8.86
N THR A 111 20.51 5.10 -8.37
CA THR A 111 20.86 5.42 -6.98
C THR A 111 19.70 6.14 -6.30
N MET A 112 19.54 5.91 -5.00
CA MET A 112 18.56 6.67 -4.21
C MET A 112 19.12 8.05 -3.88
N THR A 113 18.33 9.09 -4.14
CA THR A 113 18.58 10.44 -3.62
C THR A 113 18.48 10.44 -2.09
N ASP A 114 18.98 11.48 -1.43
CA ASP A 114 18.87 11.57 0.03
C ASP A 114 17.41 11.76 0.49
N SER A 115 16.57 12.40 -0.33
CA SER A 115 15.11 12.49 -0.11
C SER A 115 14.47 11.10 -0.14
N LEU A 116 14.82 10.28 -1.15
CA LEU A 116 14.30 8.92 -1.24
C LEU A 116 14.78 8.05 -0.07
N LYS A 117 16.06 8.10 0.32
CA LYS A 117 16.56 7.37 1.50
C LYS A 117 15.81 7.76 2.78
N ALA A 118 15.51 9.04 2.97
CA ALA A 118 14.74 9.51 4.11
C ALA A 118 13.29 8.99 4.06
N SER A 119 12.67 8.98 2.88
CA SER A 119 11.34 8.40 2.67
C SER A 119 11.34 6.89 2.96
N MET A 120 12.31 6.13 2.45
CA MET A 120 12.44 4.69 2.71
C MET A 120 12.61 4.40 4.20
N ARG A 121 13.38 5.22 4.94
CA ARG A 121 13.45 5.09 6.40
C ARG A 121 12.07 5.21 7.05
N SER A 122 11.31 6.25 6.70
CA SER A 122 9.95 6.45 7.23
C SER A 122 9.01 5.31 6.85
N TYR A 123 9.06 4.82 5.61
CA TYR A 123 8.21 3.72 5.13
C TYR A 123 8.52 2.40 5.83
N TYR A 124 9.80 2.05 5.98
CA TYR A 124 10.20 0.81 6.66
C TYR A 124 9.96 0.87 8.18
N ASP A 125 10.15 2.04 8.81
CA ASP A 125 9.75 2.27 10.21
C ASP A 125 8.23 2.11 10.36
N PHE A 126 7.45 2.63 9.41
CA PHE A 126 5.99 2.58 9.42
C PHE A 126 5.45 1.14 9.31
N ILE A 127 5.91 0.36 8.34
CA ILE A 127 5.43 -1.02 8.17
C ILE A 127 5.82 -1.91 9.34
N THR A 128 6.93 -1.59 10.02
CA THR A 128 7.36 -2.28 11.24
C THR A 128 6.47 -1.88 12.42
N ALA A 129 6.26 -0.57 12.63
CA ALA A 129 5.47 -0.06 13.75
C ALA A 129 3.98 -0.45 13.67
N TYR A 130 3.45 -0.61 12.46
CA TYR A 130 2.03 -0.89 12.21
C TYR A 130 1.76 -2.29 11.66
N GLU A 131 2.70 -3.23 11.75
CA GLU A 131 2.52 -4.59 11.21
C GLU A 131 1.26 -5.28 11.74
N ASN A 132 0.84 -4.99 12.97
CA ASN A 132 -0.37 -5.57 13.57
C ASN A 132 -1.68 -5.12 12.90
N LEU A 133 -1.66 -3.96 12.23
CA LEU A 133 -2.79 -3.40 11.49
C LEU A 133 -2.68 -3.64 9.98
N LEU A 134 -1.47 -3.94 9.48
CA LEU A 134 -1.21 -4.19 8.06
C LEU A 134 -1.34 -5.67 7.67
N ARG A 135 -0.88 -6.59 8.53
CA ARG A 135 -0.69 -8.00 8.14
C ARG A 135 -0.86 -9.05 9.24
N ASP A 136 -1.35 -8.68 10.42
CA ASP A 136 -1.65 -9.62 11.51
C ASP A 136 -3.16 -9.91 11.58
N ASN A 137 -3.59 -10.96 10.88
CA ASN A 137 -4.98 -11.42 10.85
C ASN A 137 -5.99 -10.32 10.47
N VAL A 138 -5.60 -9.43 9.56
CA VAL A 138 -6.46 -8.43 8.95
C VAL A 138 -7.02 -8.94 7.64
N SER A 139 -8.33 -8.81 7.46
CA SER A 139 -9.04 -9.25 6.26
C SER A 139 -9.86 -8.12 5.65
N GLU A 140 -10.19 -8.24 4.37
CA GLU A 140 -11.02 -7.27 3.64
C GLU A 140 -12.35 -6.96 4.34
N LYS A 141 -12.75 -5.69 4.25
CA LYS A 141 -14.03 -5.16 4.72
C LYS A 141 -14.76 -4.51 3.55
N ASN A 142 -16.01 -4.91 3.36
CA ASN A 142 -16.87 -4.38 2.30
C ASN A 142 -17.66 -3.13 2.72
N ASN A 143 -17.25 -2.48 3.81
CA ASN A 143 -17.86 -1.23 4.26
C ASN A 143 -17.65 -0.15 3.20
N LYS A 144 -18.72 0.61 2.92
CA LYS A 144 -18.70 1.69 1.94
C LYS A 144 -17.78 2.82 2.43
N ILE A 145 -16.96 3.32 1.51
CA ILE A 145 -16.05 4.46 1.72
C ILE A 145 -16.39 5.54 0.69
N GLN A 146 -16.46 6.79 1.13
CA GLN A 146 -16.60 7.94 0.22
C GLN A 146 -15.70 9.09 0.68
N LEU A 147 -15.07 9.77 -0.28
CA LEU A 147 -14.38 11.03 -0.04
C LEU A 147 -15.19 12.16 -0.67
N GLN A 148 -15.49 13.20 0.11
CA GLN A 148 -16.23 14.35 -0.42
C GLN A 148 -15.42 15.06 -1.50
N ASP A 149 -16.04 15.30 -2.67
CA ASP A 149 -15.47 16.03 -3.81
C ASP A 149 -14.18 15.44 -4.40
N ILE A 150 -13.85 14.17 -4.07
CA ILE A 150 -12.68 13.45 -4.55
C ILE A 150 -13.10 12.11 -5.15
N LYS A 151 -12.62 11.80 -6.35
CA LYS A 151 -12.87 10.51 -7.00
C LYS A 151 -12.13 9.41 -6.26
N THR A 152 -12.82 8.30 -6.01
CA THR A 152 -12.24 7.11 -5.38
C THR A 152 -12.30 5.91 -6.31
N SER A 153 -11.36 4.98 -6.14
CA SER A 153 -11.41 3.64 -6.73
C SER A 153 -11.06 2.59 -5.68
N ASN A 154 -11.46 1.34 -5.91
CA ASN A 154 -11.05 0.19 -5.09
C ASN A 154 -10.02 -0.69 -5.81
N ASP A 155 -9.66 -0.35 -7.06
CA ASP A 155 -8.82 -1.12 -7.97
C ASP A 155 -7.64 -0.31 -8.54
N GLY A 156 -7.19 0.74 -7.84
CA GLY A 156 -5.99 1.50 -8.22
C GLY A 156 -6.10 2.28 -9.52
N LYS A 157 -7.30 2.75 -9.90
CA LYS A 157 -7.50 3.55 -11.12
C LYS A 157 -6.79 4.90 -11.07
N ALA A 158 -6.29 5.32 -12.23
CA ALA A 158 -5.69 6.63 -12.45
C ALA A 158 -6.65 7.78 -12.11
N ASP A 159 -6.11 8.91 -11.66
CA ASP A 159 -6.85 10.11 -11.24
C ASP A 159 -7.91 9.82 -10.14
N THR A 160 -7.57 8.96 -9.18
CA THR A 160 -8.41 8.68 -8.01
C THR A 160 -7.59 8.57 -6.73
N VAL A 161 -8.24 8.66 -5.58
CA VAL A 161 -7.70 8.06 -4.35
C VAL A 161 -8.09 6.59 -4.34
N TRP A 162 -7.12 5.71 -4.38
CA TRP A 162 -7.35 4.28 -4.21
C TRP A 162 -7.59 3.99 -2.74
N THR A 163 -8.78 3.49 -2.42
CA THR A 163 -9.19 3.28 -1.03
C THR A 163 -9.97 1.98 -0.86
N TYR A 164 -9.69 1.30 0.24
CA TYR A 164 -10.32 0.08 0.67
C TYR A 164 -10.15 -0.06 2.19
N ALA A 165 -10.96 -0.92 2.80
CA ALA A 165 -10.88 -1.20 4.22
C ALA A 165 -10.48 -2.65 4.48
N LYS A 166 -9.65 -2.85 5.50
CA LYS A 166 -9.41 -4.12 6.15
C LYS A 166 -9.88 -4.04 7.60
N GLY A 167 -9.93 -5.17 8.30
CA GLY A 167 -10.28 -5.17 9.72
C GLY A 167 -9.88 -6.45 10.41
N LYS A 168 -9.78 -6.34 11.74
CA LYS A 168 -9.59 -7.44 12.68
C LYS A 168 -10.47 -7.21 13.90
N GLU A 169 -10.37 -8.09 14.89
CA GLU A 169 -11.04 -7.86 16.18
C GLU A 169 -10.57 -6.53 16.79
N GLY A 170 -11.52 -5.71 17.25
CA GLY A 170 -11.25 -4.39 17.84
C GLY A 170 -10.89 -3.26 16.88
N TYR A 171 -10.56 -3.54 15.60
CA TYR A 171 -10.09 -2.51 14.67
C TYR A 171 -10.68 -2.64 13.26
N ASP A 172 -11.04 -1.50 12.67
CA ASP A 172 -11.15 -1.36 11.21
C ASP A 172 -10.01 -0.45 10.73
N VAL A 173 -9.49 -0.71 9.54
CA VAL A 173 -8.36 0.00 8.92
C VAL A 173 -8.77 0.42 7.53
N ILE A 174 -8.56 1.68 7.17
CA ILE A 174 -8.88 2.26 5.87
C ILE A 174 -7.57 2.77 5.28
N HIS A 175 -7.25 2.30 4.08
CA HIS A 175 -6.11 2.80 3.33
C HIS A 175 -6.58 3.84 2.31
N MET A 176 -5.77 4.88 2.13
CA MET A 176 -5.94 5.90 1.09
C MET A 176 -4.59 6.08 0.40
N ILE A 177 -4.49 5.64 -0.85
CA ILE A 177 -3.30 5.79 -1.69
C ILE A 177 -3.60 6.82 -2.78
N ASN A 178 -2.78 7.86 -2.87
CA ASN A 178 -3.04 9.02 -3.71
C ASN A 178 -2.55 8.80 -5.15
N LEU A 179 -3.47 8.49 -6.06
CA LEU A 179 -3.20 8.37 -7.50
C LEU A 179 -3.76 9.57 -8.30
N LEU A 180 -4.07 10.68 -7.63
CA LEU A 180 -4.60 11.89 -8.26
C LEU A 180 -3.52 12.57 -9.12
N GLY A 181 -3.92 13.05 -10.30
CA GLY A 181 -3.01 13.69 -11.26
C GLY A 181 -2.33 12.72 -12.25
N TYR A 182 -2.31 11.41 -11.97
CA TYR A 182 -1.79 10.42 -12.91
C TYR A 182 -2.80 10.06 -13.99
N LYS A 183 -2.31 9.80 -15.21
CA LYS A 183 -3.12 9.39 -16.37
C LYS A 183 -3.01 7.89 -16.68
N TRP A 184 -2.19 7.18 -15.93
CA TRP A 184 -1.85 5.77 -16.12
C TRP A 184 -1.83 5.07 -14.75
N THR A 185 -1.89 3.74 -14.78
CA THR A 185 -1.99 2.86 -13.60
C THR A 185 -0.75 2.01 -13.37
N GLY A 186 0.26 2.16 -14.23
CA GLY A 186 1.51 1.42 -14.12
C GLY A 186 2.22 1.71 -12.80
N TRP A 187 2.73 0.67 -12.13
CA TRP A 187 3.52 0.86 -10.91
C TRP A 187 5.01 1.06 -11.21
N ARG A 188 5.52 0.52 -12.33
CA ARG A 188 6.98 0.41 -12.57
C ARG A 188 7.69 1.70 -12.95
N ASP A 189 6.97 2.67 -13.53
CA ASP A 189 7.52 3.96 -14.01
C ASP A 189 8.82 3.78 -14.83
N ASP A 190 8.73 3.12 -15.99
CA ASP A 190 9.90 2.81 -16.82
C ASP A 190 10.71 4.04 -17.26
N GLY A 191 10.07 5.21 -17.34
CA GLY A 191 10.70 6.48 -17.69
C GLY A 191 11.35 7.22 -16.52
N ALA A 192 11.21 6.71 -15.28
CA ALA A 192 11.66 7.37 -14.04
C ALA A 192 11.17 8.82 -13.92
N ASN A 193 9.94 9.10 -14.37
CA ASN A 193 9.46 10.46 -14.61
C ASN A 193 8.10 10.76 -14.00
N TYR A 194 7.68 10.00 -12.99
CA TYR A 194 6.46 10.34 -12.25
C TYR A 194 6.67 11.64 -11.49
N ASP A 195 5.74 12.57 -11.69
CA ASP A 195 5.59 13.75 -10.83
C ASP A 195 4.99 13.33 -9.47
N PRO A 196 5.11 14.17 -8.41
CA PRO A 196 4.39 13.93 -7.17
C PRO A 196 2.86 13.94 -7.42
N PRO A 197 2.08 13.12 -6.68
CA PRO A 197 0.62 13.14 -6.81
C PRO A 197 0.04 14.50 -6.39
N GLU A 198 -1.18 14.80 -6.82
CA GLU A 198 -1.87 15.99 -6.35
C GLU A 198 -2.26 15.85 -4.87
N PHE A 199 -1.48 16.48 -3.99
CA PHE A 199 -1.78 16.47 -2.56
C PHE A 199 -3.14 17.12 -2.27
N LYS A 200 -3.89 16.54 -1.34
CA LYS A 200 -5.19 17.07 -0.91
C LYS A 200 -5.16 17.36 0.58
N LYS A 201 -5.87 18.41 0.99
CA LYS A 201 -5.98 18.84 2.39
C LYS A 201 -7.44 18.95 2.81
N ASN A 202 -7.69 18.82 4.10
CA ASN A 202 -9.02 18.95 4.69
C ASN A 202 -10.06 18.02 4.04
N ILE A 203 -9.69 16.76 3.82
CA ILE A 203 -10.54 15.76 3.18
C ILE A 203 -11.59 15.30 4.18
N LYS A 204 -12.84 15.18 3.73
CA LYS A 204 -13.91 14.55 4.51
C LYS A 204 -14.12 13.12 4.02
N LEU A 205 -13.74 12.18 4.87
CA LEU A 205 -13.93 10.75 4.67
C LEU A 205 -15.24 10.33 5.34
N LYS A 206 -16.15 9.72 4.58
CA LYS A 206 -17.32 9.00 5.09
C LYS A 206 -17.01 7.50 5.11
N TYR A 207 -16.96 6.92 6.29
CA TYR A 207 -16.85 5.47 6.47
C TYR A 207 -18.14 4.92 7.06
N TYR A 208 -18.85 4.11 6.27
CA TYR A 208 -20.15 3.58 6.66
C TYR A 208 -19.97 2.42 7.64
N ILE A 209 -20.61 2.53 8.79
CA ILE A 209 -20.51 1.58 9.90
C ILE A 209 -21.90 1.06 10.26
N LYS A 210 -21.95 -0.07 10.97
CA LYS A 210 -23.22 -0.61 11.48
C LYS A 210 -23.43 -0.11 12.91
N ASP A 211 -23.60 -1.05 13.83
CA ASP A 211 -23.83 -0.78 15.25
C ASP A 211 -22.52 -0.61 16.04
N ASP A 212 -21.38 -0.47 15.35
CA ASP A 212 -20.07 -0.38 15.98
C ASP A 212 -19.99 0.81 16.96
N GLU A 213 -19.56 0.53 18.19
CA GLU A 213 -19.24 1.55 19.19
C GLU A 213 -17.77 1.98 19.03
N ILE A 214 -17.56 3.25 18.67
CA ILE A 214 -16.23 3.76 18.35
C ILE A 214 -15.55 4.34 19.59
N LYS A 215 -14.37 3.81 19.93
CA LYS A 215 -13.50 4.31 21.00
C LYS A 215 -12.59 5.44 20.53
N GLY A 216 -12.12 5.37 19.29
CA GLY A 216 -11.31 6.43 18.69
C GLY A 216 -11.04 6.21 17.20
N VAL A 217 -10.70 7.30 16.51
CA VAL A 217 -10.27 7.27 15.11
C VAL A 217 -8.90 7.93 15.06
N TYR A 218 -7.98 7.31 14.34
CA TYR A 218 -6.58 7.70 14.31
C TYR A 218 -6.05 7.64 12.87
N LEU A 219 -5.07 8.50 12.58
CA LEU A 219 -4.35 8.54 11.32
C LEU A 219 -2.88 8.24 11.58
N ALA A 220 -2.28 7.42 10.75
CA ALA A 220 -0.84 7.29 10.66
C ALA A 220 -0.43 7.26 9.18
N SER A 221 0.68 7.90 8.85
CA SER A 221 1.21 7.95 7.48
C SER A 221 2.74 8.02 7.52
N PRO A 222 3.48 7.26 6.68
CA PRO A 222 4.92 7.44 6.58
C PRO A 222 5.30 8.81 5.99
N ASP A 223 4.37 9.51 5.35
CA ASP A 223 4.57 10.85 4.78
C ASP A 223 4.43 11.97 5.81
N LEU A 224 3.77 11.68 6.94
CA LEU A 224 3.41 12.66 7.95
C LEU A 224 4.05 12.33 9.29
N MET A 225 4.76 13.29 9.86
CA MET A 225 5.31 13.19 11.23
C MET A 225 6.12 11.91 11.51
N GLY A 226 6.76 11.35 10.48
CA GLY A 226 7.55 10.11 10.59
C GLY A 226 6.73 8.88 11.01
N GLY A 227 5.46 8.78 10.58
CA GLY A 227 4.62 7.64 10.92
C GLY A 227 3.86 7.76 12.25
N LYS A 228 4.04 8.84 13.01
CA LYS A 228 3.39 8.99 14.32
C LYS A 228 1.86 9.04 14.18
N SER A 229 1.18 8.18 14.95
CA SER A 229 -0.28 8.22 15.05
C SER A 229 -0.81 9.54 15.64
N GLU A 230 -1.83 10.09 15.00
CA GLU A 230 -2.60 11.25 15.44
C GLU A 230 -4.06 10.89 15.64
N LYS A 231 -4.67 11.32 16.75
CA LYS A 231 -6.10 11.16 16.98
C LYS A 231 -6.88 12.16 16.12
N LEU A 232 -7.79 11.66 15.29
CA LEU A 232 -8.63 12.48 14.44
C LEU A 232 -9.93 12.91 15.10
N LYS A 233 -10.45 14.06 14.65
CA LYS A 233 -11.82 14.45 14.93
C LYS A 233 -12.75 13.69 13.98
N TYR A 234 -13.83 13.17 14.54
CA TYR A 234 -14.89 12.52 13.78
C TYR A 234 -16.26 12.83 14.38
N SER A 235 -17.30 12.68 13.58
CA SER A 235 -18.69 12.70 14.03
C SER A 235 -19.43 11.48 13.50
N VAL A 236 -20.33 10.93 14.30
CA VAL A 236 -21.25 9.87 13.84
C VAL A 236 -22.45 10.56 13.24
N LYS A 237 -22.80 10.21 12.00
CA LYS A 237 -23.95 10.75 11.28
C LYS A 237 -24.81 9.61 10.75
N GLU A 238 -26.05 9.96 10.42
CA GLU A 238 -27.02 9.06 9.80
C GLU A 238 -27.69 9.81 8.65
N GLU A 239 -27.74 9.19 7.47
CA GLU A 239 -28.34 9.75 6.26
C GLU A 239 -28.97 8.61 5.47
N ASN A 240 -30.25 8.73 5.11
CA ASN A 240 -31.01 7.67 4.40
C ASN A 240 -30.92 6.29 5.08
N GLU A 241 -31.05 6.24 6.42
CA GLU A 241 -30.93 5.02 7.24
C GLU A 241 -29.53 4.38 7.21
N GLU A 242 -28.53 5.01 6.60
CA GLU A 242 -27.15 4.58 6.63
C GLU A 242 -26.35 5.38 7.68
N ARG A 243 -25.76 4.69 8.65
CA ARG A 243 -24.88 5.28 9.67
C ARG A 243 -23.43 5.33 9.17
N TYR A 244 -22.75 6.45 9.39
CA TYR A 244 -21.35 6.61 8.98
C TYR A 244 -20.56 7.51 9.93
N LEU A 245 -19.24 7.32 9.93
CA LEU A 245 -18.28 8.24 10.51
C LEU A 245 -17.92 9.28 9.47
N GLU A 246 -18.11 10.56 9.77
CA GLU A 246 -17.49 11.66 9.03
C GLU A 246 -16.19 12.03 9.73
N ILE A 247 -15.07 11.74 9.07
CA ILE A 247 -13.70 11.87 9.59
C ILE A 247 -12.98 12.97 8.81
N CYS A 248 -12.31 13.87 9.51
CA CYS A 248 -11.50 14.93 8.88
C CYS A 248 -10.04 14.48 8.73
N ILE A 249 -9.59 14.25 7.49
CA ILE A 249 -8.19 13.96 7.17
C ILE A 249 -7.47 15.28 6.87
N PRO A 250 -6.39 15.63 7.60
CA PRO A 250 -5.72 16.91 7.46
C PRO A 250 -5.04 17.08 6.11
N GLU A 251 -4.31 16.06 5.65
CA GLU A 251 -3.52 16.06 4.43
C GLU A 251 -3.31 14.63 3.94
N LEU A 252 -3.37 14.41 2.62
CA LEU A 252 -2.99 13.17 1.95
C LEU A 252 -1.89 13.51 0.94
N GLN A 253 -0.70 12.94 1.12
CA GLN A 253 0.41 13.04 0.17
C GLN A 253 0.48 11.80 -0.73
N TYR A 254 0.97 10.66 -0.22
CA TYR A 254 1.07 9.40 -0.97
C TYR A 254 0.20 8.34 -0.35
N TRP A 255 0.33 8.11 0.97
CA TRP A 255 -0.37 7.04 1.66
C TRP A 255 -0.76 7.43 3.08
N ASP A 256 -2.06 7.33 3.35
CA ASP A 256 -2.63 7.42 4.69
C ASP A 256 -3.25 6.09 5.12
N MET A 257 -3.02 5.71 6.36
CA MET A 257 -3.73 4.64 7.06
C MET A 257 -4.57 5.25 8.19
N VAL A 258 -5.89 5.21 8.03
CA VAL A 258 -6.83 5.55 9.10
C VAL A 258 -7.20 4.26 9.82
N TYR A 259 -7.11 4.21 11.14
CA TYR A 259 -7.61 3.07 11.91
C TYR A 259 -8.61 3.50 12.97
N ILE A 260 -9.64 2.68 13.13
CA ILE A 260 -10.79 2.92 13.98
C ILE A 260 -10.74 1.87 15.08
N GLU A 261 -10.55 2.32 16.32
CA GLU A 261 -10.63 1.48 17.49
C GLU A 261 -12.09 1.34 17.94
N LYS A 262 -12.57 0.11 18.03
CA LYS A 262 -13.92 -0.26 18.48
C LYS A 262 -13.90 -0.65 19.96
N LYS A 263 -15.04 -0.52 20.63
CA LYS A 263 -15.22 -1.04 21.99
C LYS A 263 -15.43 -2.55 22.01
#